data_AF-A0AAW1ITQ5-F1
#
_entry.id   AF-A0AAW1ITQ5-F1
#
_cell.length_a   1.000
_cell.length_b   1.000
_cell.length_c   1.000
_cell.angle_alpha   90.00
_cell.angle_beta   90.00
_cell.angle_gamma   90.00
#
_symmetry.space_group_name_H-M   'P 1'
#
loop_
_entity.id
_entity.type
_entity.pdbx_description
1 polymer ?
#
loop_
_entity_poly.entity_id
_entity_poly.type
_entity_poly.pdbx_seq_one_letter_code
_entity_poly.pdbx_strand_id
1 'polypeptide(L)'
;MRLMRYNYEIKYIPGKDLIPADALSRSPINQSVPHDYELSSEVEAHVYSIIGNLPIKDSYLQEIIKQQEADNILQKIKQYCINNWPEKSALPIEILPYYQYRHEISYAQNLLLKD
;
A
#
# COMPACT_ATOMS: atom_id res chain seq x y z
N MET A 1 -22.70 4.00 25.06
CA MET A 1 -22.64 4.60 23.70
C MET A 1 -23.15 6.03 23.77
N ARG A 2 -22.37 7.01 23.32
CA ARG A 2 -22.83 8.39 23.11
C ARG A 2 -23.04 8.57 21.60
N LEU A 3 -24.28 8.69 21.15
CA LEU A 3 -24.56 9.05 19.76
C LEU A 3 -24.18 10.52 19.54
N MET A 4 -23.60 10.82 18.37
CA MET A 4 -23.41 12.18 17.90
C MET A 4 -24.77 12.88 17.74
N ARG A 5 -24.78 14.22 17.77
CA ARG A 5 -25.98 15.07 17.67
C ARG A 5 -26.60 15.01 16.26
N TYR A 6 -27.24 13.89 15.95
CA TYR A 6 -28.09 13.74 14.78
C TYR A 6 -29.55 13.81 15.22
N ASN A 7 -30.39 14.47 14.42
CA ASN A 7 -31.83 14.40 14.59
C ASN A 7 -32.29 13.13 13.89
N TYR A 8 -32.82 12.15 14.64
CA TYR A 8 -33.21 10.85 14.09
C TYR A 8 -34.60 10.44 14.57
N GLU A 9 -35.29 9.68 13.73
CA GLU A 9 -36.59 9.09 14.02
C GLU A 9 -36.40 7.56 14.14
N ILE A 10 -36.84 6.97 15.26
CA ILE A 10 -36.76 5.51 15.47
C ILE A 10 -38.04 4.87 14.96
N LYS A 11 -37.91 3.90 14.03
CA LYS A 11 -39.03 3.07 13.55
C LYS A 11 -38.72 1.61 13.79
N TYR A 12 -39.71 0.86 14.28
CA TYR A 12 -39.63 -0.59 14.37
C TYR A 12 -39.91 -1.20 13.01
N ILE A 13 -39.03 -2.08 12.54
CA ILE A 13 -39.19 -2.85 11.30
C ILE A 13 -39.15 -4.34 11.68
N PRO A 14 -40.19 -5.13 11.36
CA PRO A 14 -40.16 -6.58 11.54
C PRO A 14 -38.98 -7.20 10.79
N GLY A 15 -38.31 -8.19 11.39
CA GLY A 15 -37.06 -8.75 10.85
C GLY A 15 -37.14 -9.29 9.41
N LYS A 16 -38.32 -9.69 8.93
CA LYS A 16 -38.54 -10.12 7.54
C LYS A 16 -38.40 -8.99 6.50
N ASP A 17 -38.65 -7.75 6.92
CA ASP A 17 -38.62 -6.54 6.09
C ASP A 17 -37.34 -5.73 6.37
N LEU A 18 -36.51 -6.20 7.30
CA LEU A 18 -35.22 -5.62 7.64
C LEU A 18 -34.19 -6.04 6.59
N ILE A 19 -34.06 -5.24 5.53
CA ILE A 19 -32.92 -5.35 4.62
C ILE A 19 -31.67 -5.05 5.45
N PRO A 20 -30.71 -5.98 5.60
CA PRO A 20 -29.53 -5.72 6.40
C PRO A 20 -28.76 -4.55 5.79
N ALA A 21 -28.37 -3.58 6.62
CA ALA A 21 -27.57 -2.43 6.15
C ALA A 21 -26.24 -2.87 5.51
N ASP A 22 -25.72 -4.04 5.91
CA ASP A 22 -24.54 -4.69 5.32
C ASP A 22 -24.82 -5.38 3.96
N ALA A 23 -26.03 -5.26 3.41
CA ALA A 23 -26.34 -5.74 2.05
C ALA A 23 -25.77 -4.82 0.96
N LEU A 24 -25.66 -3.50 1.22
CA LEU A 24 -25.14 -2.55 0.22
C LEU A 24 -23.61 -2.60 0.09
N SER A 25 -22.89 -2.76 1.20
CA SER A 25 -21.42 -2.90 1.23
C SER A 25 -20.92 -4.16 0.51
N ARG A 26 -21.78 -5.17 0.38
CA ARG A 26 -21.44 -6.48 -0.21
C ARG A 26 -22.31 -6.84 -1.41
N SER A 27 -23.15 -5.93 -1.91
CA SER A 27 -23.98 -6.21 -3.08
C SER A 27 -23.06 -6.27 -4.31
N PRO A 28 -22.94 -7.41 -4.98
CA PRO A 28 -22.14 -7.48 -6.19
C PRO A 28 -22.80 -6.60 -7.27
N ILE A 29 -22.08 -5.57 -7.71
CA ILE A 29 -22.54 -4.70 -8.78
C ILE A 29 -22.41 -5.48 -10.09
N ASN A 30 -23.52 -5.70 -10.81
CA ASN A 30 -23.55 -6.40 -12.10
C ASN A 30 -22.92 -5.59 -13.26
N GLN A 31 -22.07 -4.61 -12.97
CA GLN A 31 -21.35 -3.87 -14.00
C GLN A 31 -20.01 -4.55 -14.23
N SER A 32 -19.79 -5.00 -15.47
CA SER A 32 -18.45 -5.26 -15.99
C SER A 32 -17.73 -3.93 -16.24
N VAL A 33 -17.58 -3.11 -15.19
CA VAL A 33 -16.48 -2.16 -15.19
C VAL A 33 -15.21 -3.00 -15.18
N PRO A 34 -14.19 -2.69 -15.99
CA PRO A 34 -12.88 -3.32 -15.83
C PRO A 34 -12.30 -2.86 -14.49
N HIS A 35 -12.78 -3.46 -13.40
CA HIS A 35 -12.53 -3.06 -12.02
C HIS A 35 -11.03 -2.97 -11.71
N ASP A 36 -10.24 -3.74 -12.44
CA ASP A 36 -8.79 -3.82 -12.32
C ASP A 36 -8.09 -2.48 -12.64
N TYR A 37 -8.56 -1.67 -13.62
CA TYR A 37 -7.88 -0.41 -13.96
C TYR A 37 -8.14 0.69 -12.92
N GLU A 38 -9.35 0.73 -12.38
CA GLU A 38 -9.77 1.77 -11.43
C GLU A 38 -9.10 1.49 -10.08
N LEU A 39 -9.09 0.23 -9.65
CA LEU A 39 -8.39 -0.21 -8.46
C LEU A 39 -6.88 0.01 -8.57
N SER A 40 -6.24 -0.32 -9.70
CA SER A 40 -4.80 -0.08 -9.86
C SER A 40 -4.46 1.41 -9.82
N SER A 41 -5.30 2.26 -10.43
CA SER A 41 -5.09 3.71 -10.41
C SER A 41 -5.26 4.31 -9.01
N GLU A 42 -6.24 3.84 -8.24
CA GLU A 42 -6.45 4.29 -6.86
C GLU A 42 -5.29 3.86 -5.95
N VAL A 43 -4.80 2.63 -6.10
CA VAL A 43 -3.65 2.13 -5.35
C VAL A 43 -2.39 2.94 -5.67
N GLU A 44 -2.12 3.20 -6.96
CA GLU A 44 -1.00 4.05 -7.36
C GLU A 44 -1.12 5.46 -6.77
N ALA A 45 -2.29 6.10 -6.89
CA ALA A 45 -2.55 7.43 -6.33
C ALA A 45 -2.36 7.46 -4.80
N HIS A 46 -2.75 6.40 -4.10
CA HIS A 46 -2.51 6.28 -2.67
C HIS A 46 -1.02 6.21 -2.32
N VAL A 47 -0.24 5.44 -3.08
CA VAL A 47 1.23 5.36 -2.92
C VAL A 47 1.88 6.72 -3.18
N TYR A 48 1.46 7.45 -4.23
CA TYR A 48 1.90 8.84 -4.48
C TYR A 48 1.58 9.77 -3.31
N SER A 49 0.39 9.65 -2.73
CA SER A 49 0.02 10.45 -1.58
C SER A 49 0.90 10.14 -0.36
N ILE A 50 1.20 8.88 -0.08
CA ILE A 50 2.07 8.51 1.05
C ILE A 50 3.46 9.10 0.88
N ILE A 51 4.07 8.91 -0.29
CA ILE A 51 5.45 9.37 -0.55
C ILE A 51 5.51 10.90 -0.59
N GLY A 52 4.52 11.56 -1.18
CA GLY A 52 4.43 13.03 -1.21
C GLY A 52 4.17 13.68 0.16
N ASN A 53 3.60 12.94 1.11
CA ASN A 53 3.33 13.43 2.48
C ASN A 53 4.41 13.03 3.50
N LEU A 54 5.51 12.42 3.06
CA LEU A 54 6.65 12.17 3.95
C LEU A 54 7.15 13.50 4.55
N PRO A 55 7.48 13.55 5.85
CA PRO A 55 7.99 14.77 6.50
C PRO A 55 9.45 15.04 6.13
N ILE A 56 9.77 15.03 4.83
CA ILE A 56 11.10 15.17 4.25
C ILE A 56 11.03 16.27 3.19
N LYS A 57 12.06 17.10 3.10
CA LYS A 57 12.15 18.11 2.04
C LYS A 57 12.37 17.44 0.69
N ASP A 58 11.67 17.87 -0.36
CA ASP A 58 11.80 17.32 -1.72
C ASP A 58 13.26 17.22 -2.19
N SER A 59 14.07 18.26 -1.96
CA SER A 59 15.48 18.27 -2.34
C SER A 59 16.30 17.17 -1.66
N TYR A 60 15.95 16.84 -0.42
CA TYR A 60 16.61 15.78 0.35
C TYR A 60 16.13 14.40 -0.12
N LEU A 61 14.84 14.27 -0.44
CA LEU A 61 14.29 13.05 -1.02
C LEU A 61 14.98 12.71 -2.36
N GLN A 62 15.19 13.70 -3.22
CA GLN A 62 15.93 13.53 -4.48
C GLN A 62 17.38 13.08 -4.25
N GLU A 63 18.05 13.61 -3.23
CA GLU A 63 19.40 13.18 -2.87
C GLU A 63 19.41 11.73 -2.36
N ILE A 64 18.44 11.33 -1.52
CA ILE A 64 18.29 9.93 -1.10
C ILE A 64 18.15 9.03 -2.32
N ILE A 65 17.24 9.35 -3.25
CA ILE A 65 17.03 8.55 -4.47
C ILE A 65 18.36 8.42 -5.24
N LYS A 66 19.08 9.52 -5.44
CA LYS A 66 20.36 9.52 -6.14
C LYS A 66 21.42 8.65 -5.44
N GLN A 67 21.49 8.71 -4.12
CA GLN A 67 22.44 7.89 -3.34
C GLN A 67 22.04 6.41 -3.38
N GLN A 68 20.74 6.10 -3.33
CA GLN A 68 20.24 4.73 -3.50
C GLN A 68 20.53 4.17 -4.89
N GLU A 69 20.44 5.03 -5.92
CA GLU A 69 20.81 4.66 -7.29
C GLU A 69 22.32 4.52 -7.49
N ALA A 70 23.16 5.19 -6.70
CA ALA A 70 24.62 5.03 -6.79
C ALA A 70 25.13 3.78 -6.04
N ASP A 71 24.39 3.31 -5.03
CA ASP A 71 24.79 2.19 -4.19
C ASP A 71 24.48 0.83 -4.84
N ASN A 72 25.51 0.06 -5.15
CA ASN A 72 25.40 -1.27 -5.78
C ASN A 72 24.60 -2.29 -4.95
N ILE A 73 24.64 -2.19 -3.62
CA ILE A 73 23.89 -3.09 -2.72
C ILE A 73 22.41 -2.74 -2.81
N LEU A 74 22.07 -1.45 -2.73
CA LEU A 74 20.69 -0.99 -2.80
C LEU A 74 20.08 -1.21 -4.19
N GLN A 75 20.86 -1.07 -5.26
CA GLN A 75 20.44 -1.48 -6.61
C GLN A 75 20.05 -2.96 -6.67
N LYS A 76 20.84 -3.87 -6.05
CA LYS A 76 20.50 -5.30 -5.99
C LYS A 76 19.23 -5.55 -5.17
N ILE A 77 19.08 -4.88 -4.02
CA ILE A 77 17.88 -4.98 -3.18
C ILE A 77 16.64 -4.52 -3.96
N LYS A 78 16.72 -3.40 -4.69
CA LYS A 78 15.67 -2.96 -5.63
C LYS A 78 15.28 -4.06 -6.61
N GLN A 79 16.25 -4.74 -7.22
CA GLN A 79 15.96 -5.86 -8.13
C GLN A 79 15.25 -7.03 -7.42
N TYR A 80 15.59 -7.31 -6.16
CA TYR A 80 14.92 -8.36 -5.37
C TYR A 80 13.52 -7.97 -4.92
N CYS A 81 13.24 -6.69 -4.68
CA CYS A 81 11.87 -6.23 -4.44
C CYS A 81 10.97 -6.42 -5.68
N ILE A 82 11.52 -6.26 -6.89
CA ILE A 82 10.77 -6.40 -8.15
C ILE A 82 10.63 -7.87 -8.57
N ASN A 83 11.71 -8.66 -8.46
CA ASN A 83 11.77 -10.03 -8.97
C ASN A 83 11.55 -11.12 -7.91
N ASN A 84 11.18 -10.72 -6.69
CA ASN A 84 11.22 -11.51 -5.46
C ASN A 84 12.64 -11.81 -4.95
N TRP A 85 12.72 -11.96 -3.63
CA TRP A 85 13.96 -12.32 -2.97
C TRP A 85 14.31 -13.79 -3.21
N PRO A 86 15.56 -14.11 -3.62
CA PRO A 86 16.01 -15.49 -3.72
C PRO A 86 16.19 -16.10 -2.31
N GLU A 87 16.41 -17.41 -2.26
CA GLU A 87 16.74 -18.08 -0.99
C GLU A 87 18.03 -17.53 -0.36
N LYS A 88 18.09 -17.55 0.97
CA LYS A 88 19.23 -17.03 1.74
C LYS A 88 20.58 -17.61 1.30
N SER A 89 20.60 -18.88 0.88
CA SER A 89 21.79 -19.60 0.41
C SER A 89 22.34 -19.05 -0.91
N ALA A 90 21.49 -18.48 -1.76
CA ALA A 90 21.85 -17.94 -3.07
C ALA A 90 22.23 -16.45 -3.01
N LEU A 91 22.16 -15.82 -1.83
CA LEU A 91 22.43 -14.40 -1.67
C LEU A 91 23.93 -14.08 -1.52
N PRO A 92 24.41 -12.99 -2.14
CA PRO A 92 25.74 -12.45 -1.85
C PRO A 92 25.89 -12.07 -0.38
N ILE A 93 27.11 -12.20 0.15
CA ILE A 93 27.45 -11.85 1.54
C ILE A 93 27.05 -10.42 1.92
N GLU A 94 27.18 -9.48 0.99
CA GLU A 94 26.84 -8.07 1.16
C GLU A 94 25.33 -7.85 1.38
N ILE A 95 24.48 -8.74 0.89
CA ILE A 95 23.01 -8.63 0.96
C ILE A 95 22.45 -9.37 2.18
N LEU A 96 23.19 -10.37 2.71
CA LEU A 96 22.75 -11.16 3.87
C LEU A 96 22.24 -10.33 5.06
N PRO A 97 22.84 -9.18 5.43
CA PRO A 97 22.33 -8.35 6.52
C PRO A 97 20.90 -7.82 6.31
N TYR A 98 20.49 -7.67 5.05
CA TYR A 98 19.17 -7.16 4.66
C TYR A 98 18.11 -8.25 4.54
N TYR A 99 18.51 -9.51 4.40
CA TYR A 99 17.56 -10.62 4.21
C TYR A 99 16.54 -10.78 5.35
N GLN A 100 16.94 -10.43 6.58
CA GLN A 100 16.02 -10.45 7.72
C GLN A 100 14.87 -9.43 7.57
N TYR A 101 15.13 -8.32 6.88
CA TYR A 101 14.18 -7.23 6.63
C TYR A 101 13.49 -7.33 5.26
N ARG A 102 13.68 -8.43 4.51
CA ARG A 102 13.18 -8.56 3.12
C ARG A 102 11.68 -8.30 2.93
N HIS A 103 10.89 -8.51 3.98
CA HIS A 103 9.43 -8.31 4.01
C HIS A 103 9.03 -6.92 4.52
N GLU A 104 9.99 -6.17 5.06
CA GLU A 104 9.83 -4.79 5.53
C GLU A 104 10.38 -3.80 4.50
N ILE A 105 11.14 -4.28 3.50
CA ILE A 105 11.73 -3.43 2.45
C ILE A 105 10.82 -3.43 1.23
N SER A 106 10.29 -2.24 0.93
CA SER A 106 9.38 -1.97 -0.18
C SER A 106 10.02 -1.03 -1.19
N TYR A 107 9.71 -1.21 -2.47
CA TYR A 107 10.19 -0.33 -3.55
C TYR A 107 9.00 0.35 -4.23
N ALA A 108 8.97 1.68 -4.19
CA ALA A 108 7.94 2.50 -4.83
C ALA A 108 8.52 3.84 -5.28
N GLN A 109 8.14 4.32 -6.48
CA GLN A 109 8.55 5.63 -7.03
C GLN A 109 10.06 5.90 -6.96
N ASN A 110 10.86 4.91 -7.38
CA ASN A 110 12.32 4.97 -7.34
C ASN A 110 12.94 5.10 -5.94
N LEU A 111 12.16 4.83 -4.90
CA LEU A 111 12.60 4.89 -3.51
C LEU A 111 12.46 3.51 -2.86
N LEU A 112 13.55 3.05 -2.24
CA LEU A 112 13.50 1.96 -1.27
C LEU A 112 13.13 2.51 0.09
N LEU A 113 12.08 1.95 0.68
CA LEU A 113 11.57 2.26 2.00
C LEU A 113 11.66 1.01 2.87
N LYS A 114 11.88 1.21 4.16
CA LYS A 114 11.79 0.18 5.17
C LYS A 114 10.66 0.55 6.14
N ASP A 115 9.69 -0.34 6.30
CA ASP A 115 8.60 -0.21 7.29
C ASP A 115 9.09 -0.42 8.73
#